data_AF-A0A4R0SGK4-F1
#
_entry.id   AF-A0A4R0SGK4-F1
#
_cell.length_a   1.000
_cell.length_b   1.000
_cell.length_c   1.000
_cell.angle_alpha   90.00
_cell.angle_beta   90.00
_cell.angle_gamma   90.00
#
_symmetry.space_group_name_H-M   'P 1'
#
loop_
_entity.id
_entity.type
_entity.pdbx_description
1 polymer ?
#
loop_
_entity_poly.entity_id
_entity_poly.type
_entity_poly.pdbx_seq_one_letter_code
_entity_poly.pdbx_strand_id
1 'polypeptide(L)'
;MAGDPSRIRAAQLMDSRLDAMSAYCETRRCLRRTILAMFDPPGTRRDDCSNCSNCQADGREIVKQPASNPYRRRRTAPETGEGQGEPMGRESIRIACRYIANIQRELGHGVRPSVLAAALHGSTRRSVTEQGLELIDGHGAFSARSRPAVRNMIGTLEAIQAIDTGTGLVEPGPLFDIYLGGDR
;
A
#
# COMPACT_ATOMS: atom_id res chain seq x y z
N MET A 1 -11.55 -9.14 46.72
CA MET A 1 -10.11 -9.36 46.50
C MET A 1 -9.53 -8.07 45.92
N ALA A 2 -8.78 -7.30 46.71
CA ALA A 2 -8.09 -6.12 46.20
C ALA A 2 -6.91 -6.59 45.34
N GLY A 3 -6.83 -6.12 44.09
CA GLY A 3 -5.72 -6.44 43.20
C GLY A 3 -4.39 -6.00 43.80
N ASP A 4 -3.33 -6.78 43.54
CA ASP A 4 -1.97 -6.47 43.97
C ASP A 4 -1.58 -5.03 43.56
N PRO A 5 -1.26 -4.14 44.51
CA PRO A 5 -0.91 -2.74 44.25
C PRO A 5 0.26 -2.59 43.26
N SER A 6 1.16 -3.57 43.23
CA SER A 6 2.30 -3.61 42.30
C SER A 6 1.83 -3.87 40.89
N ARG A 7 0.84 -4.75 40.70
CA ARG A 7 0.23 -5.05 39.39
C ARG A 7 -0.62 -3.89 38.90
N ILE A 8 -1.36 -3.24 39.79
CA ILE A 8 -2.13 -2.02 39.47
C ILE A 8 -1.20 -0.89 39.01
N ARG A 9 -0.11 -0.64 39.77
CA ARG A 9 0.88 0.38 39.41
C ARG A 9 1.61 0.05 38.11
N ALA A 10 1.95 -1.22 37.88
CA ALA A 10 2.55 -1.66 36.62
C ALA A 10 1.60 -1.45 35.43
N ALA A 11 0.32 -1.78 35.56
CA ALA A 11 -0.67 -1.54 34.51
C ALA A 11 -0.84 -0.05 34.20
N GLN A 12 -0.97 0.80 35.22
CA GLN A 12 -1.02 2.26 35.07
C GLN A 12 0.24 2.84 34.39
N LEU A 13 1.41 2.24 34.64
CA LEU A 13 2.66 2.62 33.96
C LEU A 13 2.68 2.20 32.48
N MET A 14 2.03 1.10 32.12
CA MET A 14 1.92 0.67 30.72
C MET A 14 0.91 1.53 29.96
N ASP A 15 -0.22 1.87 30.58
CA ASP A 15 -1.24 2.74 29.98
C ASP A 15 -0.67 4.14 29.71
N SER A 16 0.02 4.72 30.69
CA SER A 16 0.70 6.02 30.51
C SER A 16 1.78 6.00 29.44
N ARG A 17 2.46 4.86 29.21
CA ARG A 17 3.42 4.71 28.11
C ARG A 17 2.75 4.62 26.75
N LEU A 18 1.60 3.96 26.64
CA LEU A 18 0.82 3.92 25.41
C LEU A 18 0.28 5.31 25.04
N ASP A 19 -0.27 6.04 26.02
CA ASP A 19 -0.70 7.43 25.82
C ASP A 19 0.47 8.33 25.38
N ALA A 20 1.65 8.11 25.98
CA ALA A 20 2.86 8.82 25.58
C ALA A 20 3.31 8.48 24.14
N MET A 21 3.18 7.21 23.71
CA MET A 21 3.44 6.78 22.33
C MET A 21 2.48 7.45 21.33
N SER A 22 1.19 7.52 21.67
CA SER A 22 0.19 8.23 20.85
C SER A 22 0.53 9.72 20.73
N ALA A 23 0.84 10.37 21.86
CA ALA A 23 1.25 11.77 21.90
C ALA A 23 2.56 12.03 21.12
N TYR A 24 3.48 11.07 21.07
CA TYR A 24 4.71 11.18 20.27
C TYR A 24 4.44 11.21 18.77
N CYS A 25 3.51 10.40 18.27
CA CYS A 25 3.16 10.38 16.86
C CYS A 25 2.52 11.69 16.38
N GLU A 26 1.83 12.40 17.28
CA GLU A 26 1.06 13.60 16.96
C GLU A 26 1.76 14.91 17.35
N THR A 27 2.86 14.83 18.10
CA THR A 27 3.53 16.02 18.62
C THR A 27 4.11 16.88 17.50
N ARG A 28 3.95 18.19 17.66
CA ARG A 28 4.64 19.22 16.85
C ARG A 28 5.94 19.72 17.53
N ARG A 29 6.28 19.17 18.70
CA ARG A 29 7.51 19.51 19.43
C ARG A 29 8.68 18.67 18.92
N CYS A 30 9.90 18.95 19.38
CA CYS A 30 11.07 18.13 19.06
C CYS A 30 10.86 16.65 19.44
N LEU A 31 10.80 15.79 18.43
CA LEU A 31 10.57 14.34 18.59
C LEU A 31 11.61 13.70 19.52
N ARG A 32 12.89 14.08 19.38
CA ARG A 32 13.96 13.55 20.24
C ARG A 32 13.71 13.86 21.72
N ARG A 33 13.16 15.03 22.03
CA ARG A 33 12.84 15.41 23.41
C ARG A 33 11.67 14.58 23.91
N THR A 34 10.61 14.45 23.10
CA THR A 34 9.40 13.72 23.47
C THR A 34 9.66 12.23 23.72
N ILE A 35 10.47 11.56 22.90
CA ILE A 35 10.78 10.14 23.13
C ILE A 35 11.63 9.91 24.39
N LEU A 36 12.59 10.80 24.66
CA LEU A 36 13.45 10.69 25.84
C LEU A 36 12.71 10.99 27.15
N ALA A 37 11.75 11.92 27.11
CA ALA A 37 10.94 12.29 28.28
C ALA A 37 10.16 11.12 28.89
N MET A 38 9.92 10.05 28.14
CA MET A 38 9.24 8.85 28.62
C MET A 38 10.12 7.96 29.50
N PHE A 39 11.43 8.09 29.35
CA PHE A 39 12.44 7.36 30.12
C PHE A 39 13.10 8.22 31.18
N ASP A 40 12.99 9.54 31.06
CA ASP A 40 13.55 10.47 32.01
C ASP A 40 12.75 10.50 33.32
N PRO A 41 13.42 10.75 34.46
CA PRO A 41 12.73 11.10 35.69
C PRO A 41 11.83 12.33 35.51
N PRO A 42 10.68 12.40 36.19
CA PRO A 42 9.79 13.55 36.12
C PRO A 42 10.51 14.84 36.52
N GLY A 43 10.31 15.92 35.75
CA GLY A 43 10.97 17.21 35.95
C GLY A 43 12.27 17.40 35.16
N THR A 44 12.77 16.36 34.49
CA THR A 44 13.93 16.49 33.59
C THR A 44 13.54 17.32 32.36
N ARG A 45 14.22 18.45 32.15
CA ARG A 45 14.04 19.29 30.95
C ARG A 45 15.22 19.11 30.02
N ARG A 46 14.96 18.74 28.76
CA ARG A 46 15.97 18.66 27.69
C ARG A 46 15.77 19.78 26.68
N ASP A 47 16.83 20.20 26.00
CA ASP A 47 16.75 21.17 24.90
C ASP A 47 16.28 20.53 23.58
N ASP A 48 15.96 21.38 22.59
CA ASP A 48 15.52 20.94 21.27
C ASP A 48 16.75 20.44 20.53
N CYS A 49 16.64 19.26 19.92
CA CYS A 49 17.82 18.61 19.32
C CYS A 49 18.32 19.23 18.02
N SER A 50 17.59 20.22 17.52
CA SER A 50 17.71 20.87 16.20
C SER A 50 17.70 19.95 14.98
N ASN A 51 17.82 18.62 15.10
CA ASN A 51 18.02 17.69 13.97
C ASN A 51 16.91 16.64 13.79
N CYS A 52 15.73 16.81 14.41
CA CYS A 52 14.57 15.95 14.13
C CYS A 52 13.65 16.59 13.11
N SER A 53 12.76 15.81 12.48
CA SER A 53 11.85 16.31 11.44
C SER A 53 11.06 17.54 11.88
N ASN A 54 10.61 17.59 13.14
CA ASN A 54 9.86 18.73 13.67
C ASN A 54 10.75 19.96 13.99
N CYS A 55 12.04 19.76 14.30
CA CYS A 55 12.98 20.88 14.47
C CYS A 55 13.46 21.45 13.14
N GLN A 56 13.51 20.61 12.11
CA GLN A 56 13.93 20.96 10.75
C GLN A 56 12.76 21.43 9.88
N ALA A 57 11.52 21.35 10.39
CA ALA A 57 10.34 21.83 9.71
C ALA A 57 10.20 23.34 9.90
N ASP A 58 10.56 24.12 8.88
CA ASP A 58 10.43 25.59 8.85
C ASP A 58 8.96 26.08 8.75
N GLY A 59 8.02 25.46 9.49
CA GLY A 59 6.61 25.84 9.50
C GLY A 59 5.82 25.52 8.22
N ARG A 60 6.40 24.76 7.28
CA ARG A 60 5.70 24.24 6.09
C ARG A 60 5.15 22.86 6.39
N GLU A 61 3.83 22.71 6.21
CA GLU A 61 3.13 21.44 6.37
C GLU A 61 3.84 20.34 5.57
N ILE A 62 4.42 19.37 6.29
CA ILE A 62 5.16 18.27 5.67
C ILE A 62 4.12 17.33 5.07
N VAL A 63 3.74 17.58 3.82
CA VAL A 63 3.21 16.52 2.96
C VAL A 63 4.28 15.44 2.96
N LYS A 64 4.00 14.30 3.58
CA LYS A 64 4.88 13.12 3.58
C LYS A 64 5.04 12.63 2.14
N GLN A 65 5.94 13.24 1.38
CA GLN A 65 6.39 12.68 0.11
C GLN A 65 7.27 11.46 0.46
N PRO A 66 6.98 10.27 -0.09
CA PRO A 66 7.78 9.09 0.18
C PRO A 66 9.22 9.33 -0.28
N ALA A 67 10.19 8.98 0.58
CA ALA A 67 11.60 9.18 0.37
C ALA A 67 12.04 8.75 -1.04
N SER A 68 12.54 9.70 -1.82
CA SER A 68 13.04 9.48 -3.17
C SER A 68 14.36 8.72 -3.11
N ASN A 69 14.37 7.49 -3.64
CA ASN A 69 15.59 6.73 -3.86
C ASN A 69 16.43 7.43 -4.94
N PRO A 70 17.68 7.85 -4.65
CA PRO A 70 18.52 8.64 -5.57
C PRO A 70 18.90 7.93 -6.87
N TYR A 71 18.58 6.64 -7.03
CA TYR A 71 18.82 5.87 -8.26
C TYR A 71 17.72 5.98 -9.34
N ARG A 72 16.59 6.67 -9.10
CA ARG A 72 15.60 6.90 -10.17
C ARG A 72 16.01 8.08 -11.05
N ARG A 73 16.71 7.80 -12.16
CA ARG A 73 16.80 8.73 -13.29
C ARG A 73 15.39 9.18 -13.68
N ARG A 74 15.15 10.49 -13.50
CA ARG A 74 13.93 11.20 -13.83
C ARG A 74 13.69 11.13 -15.34
N ARG A 75 12.91 10.15 -15.80
CA ARG A 75 12.11 10.36 -17.01
C ARG A 75 10.99 11.31 -16.59
N THR A 76 11.18 12.60 -16.86
CA THR A 76 10.08 13.56 -16.92
C THR A 76 9.18 13.13 -18.09
N ALA A 77 8.27 12.19 -17.84
CA ALA A 77 7.03 12.15 -18.59
C ALA A 77 6.18 13.29 -18.04
N PRO A 78 5.58 14.13 -18.90
CA PRO A 78 4.76 15.22 -18.45
C PRO A 78 3.58 14.66 -17.63
N GLU A 79 3.38 15.24 -16.46
CA GLU A 79 2.16 15.07 -15.66
C GLU A 79 0.99 15.58 -16.51
N THR A 80 0.42 14.66 -17.28
CA THR A 80 -0.84 14.89 -17.96
C THR A 80 -1.93 14.54 -16.97
N GLY A 81 -2.59 15.61 -16.52
CA GLY A 81 -3.87 15.74 -15.83
C GLY A 81 -4.54 14.47 -15.30
N GLU A 82 -4.87 14.54 -14.01
CA GLU A 82 -6.20 14.23 -13.46
C GLU A 82 -7.16 13.52 -14.43
N GLY A 83 -6.92 12.23 -14.62
CA GLY A 83 -7.90 11.33 -15.19
C GLY A 83 -8.54 10.58 -14.04
N GLN A 84 -9.52 11.19 -13.38
CA GLN A 84 -10.64 10.42 -12.80
C GLN A 84 -11.41 9.81 -13.99
N GLY A 85 -10.79 8.87 -14.70
CA GLY A 85 -11.48 8.10 -15.71
C GLY A 85 -12.58 7.32 -15.01
N GLU A 86 -13.75 7.23 -15.64
CA GLU A 86 -14.86 6.44 -15.10
C GLU A 86 -14.36 5.06 -14.65
N PRO A 87 -14.75 4.61 -13.44
CA PRO A 87 -14.36 3.30 -12.94
C PRO A 87 -14.73 2.26 -14.00
N MET A 88 -13.77 1.42 -14.38
CA MET A 88 -14.06 0.49 -15.49
C MET A 88 -15.18 -0.45 -15.05
N GLY A 89 -16.16 -0.64 -15.94
CA GLY A 89 -17.43 -1.29 -15.60
C GLY A 89 -17.29 -2.77 -15.23
N ARG A 90 -18.40 -3.37 -14.81
CA ARG A 90 -18.48 -4.78 -14.38
C ARG A 90 -17.83 -5.76 -15.36
N GLU A 91 -17.96 -5.52 -16.66
CA GLU A 91 -17.36 -6.39 -17.68
C GLU A 91 -15.82 -6.39 -17.64
N SER A 92 -15.21 -5.24 -17.35
CA SER A 92 -13.76 -5.16 -17.16
C SER A 92 -13.30 -5.95 -15.94
N ILE A 93 -14.08 -5.95 -14.86
CA ILE A 93 -13.79 -6.77 -13.67
C ILE A 93 -13.80 -8.25 -14.05
N ARG A 94 -14.80 -8.72 -14.80
CA ARG A 94 -14.88 -10.12 -15.25
C ARG A 94 -13.69 -10.52 -16.12
N ILE A 95 -13.34 -9.68 -17.10
CA ILE A 95 -12.21 -9.93 -17.99
C ILE A 95 -10.89 -10.04 -17.19
N ALA A 96 -10.69 -9.15 -16.21
CA ALA A 96 -9.51 -9.20 -15.35
C ALA A 96 -9.48 -10.46 -14.47
N CYS A 97 -10.60 -10.81 -13.84
CA CYS A 97 -10.73 -12.02 -13.04
C CYS A 97 -10.49 -13.29 -13.88
N ARG A 98 -11.04 -13.36 -15.09
CA ARG A 98 -10.81 -14.48 -16.01
C ARG A 98 -9.33 -14.61 -16.37
N TYR A 99 -8.65 -13.49 -16.62
CA TYR A 99 -7.22 -13.51 -16.90
C TYR A 99 -6.41 -14.02 -15.69
N ILE A 100 -6.74 -13.57 -14.48
CA ILE A 100 -6.09 -14.04 -13.24
C ILE A 100 -6.28 -15.56 -13.05
N ALA A 101 -7.49 -16.07 -13.31
CA ALA A 101 -7.78 -17.49 -13.23
C ALA A 101 -6.95 -18.29 -14.25
N ASN A 102 -6.85 -17.80 -15.49
CA ASN A 102 -6.00 -18.40 -16.51
C ASN A 102 -4.52 -18.39 -16.07
N ILE A 103 -4.00 -17.28 -15.54
CA ILE A 103 -2.62 -17.19 -15.02
C ILE A 103 -2.36 -18.25 -13.95
N GLN A 104 -3.27 -18.41 -12.99
CA GLN A 104 -3.11 -19.42 -11.94
C GLN A 104 -3.16 -20.85 -12.46
N ARG A 105 -4.01 -21.11 -13.46
CA ARG A 105 -4.08 -22.43 -14.10
C ARG A 105 -2.77 -22.78 -14.82
N GLU A 106 -2.17 -21.83 -15.53
CA GLU A 106 -0.96 -22.07 -16.32
C GLU A 106 0.33 -22.04 -15.48
N LEU A 107 0.44 -21.13 -14.51
CA LEU A 107 1.66 -20.94 -13.71
C LEU A 107 1.63 -21.65 -12.35
N GLY A 108 0.45 -22.05 -11.86
CA GLY A 108 0.27 -22.63 -10.53
C GLY A 108 0.44 -21.64 -9.37
N HIS A 109 0.75 -20.37 -9.66
CA HIS A 109 0.91 -19.31 -8.66
C HIS A 109 0.48 -17.94 -9.21
N GLY A 110 0.22 -17.00 -8.30
CA GLY A 110 -0.08 -15.61 -8.63
C GLY A 110 1.13 -14.84 -9.15
N VAL A 111 0.89 -13.65 -9.70
CA VAL A 111 1.93 -12.72 -10.16
C VAL A 111 1.87 -11.43 -9.38
N ARG A 112 2.96 -10.64 -9.39
CA ARG A 112 2.97 -9.35 -8.71
C ARG A 112 1.92 -8.39 -9.32
N PRO A 113 1.25 -7.53 -8.53
CA PRO A 113 0.23 -6.61 -9.04
C PRO A 113 0.71 -5.71 -10.19
N SER A 114 1.97 -5.25 -10.13
CA SER A 114 2.56 -4.42 -11.19
C SER A 114 2.81 -5.18 -12.49
N VAL A 115 3.09 -6.48 -12.41
CA VAL A 115 3.25 -7.36 -13.58
C VAL A 115 1.89 -7.66 -14.18
N LEU A 116 0.88 -7.96 -13.36
CA LEU A 116 -0.50 -8.12 -13.81
C LEU A 116 -1.00 -6.87 -14.55
N ALA A 117 -0.79 -5.67 -13.99
CA ALA A 117 -1.17 -4.42 -14.64
C ALA A 117 -0.47 -4.24 -16.00
N ALA A 118 0.81 -4.61 -16.07
CA ALA A 118 1.58 -4.53 -17.30
C ALA A 118 1.05 -5.51 -18.35
N ALA A 119 0.74 -6.74 -17.96
CA ALA A 119 0.22 -7.78 -18.84
C ALA A 119 -1.20 -7.47 -19.33
N LEU A 120 -2.10 -7.00 -18.46
CA LEU A 120 -3.44 -6.53 -18.84
C LEU A 120 -3.39 -5.35 -19.82
N HIS A 121 -2.41 -4.46 -19.69
CA HIS A 121 -2.19 -3.37 -20.64
C HIS A 121 -1.51 -3.84 -21.94
N GLY A 122 -1.04 -5.08 -22.03
CA GLY A 122 -0.40 -5.63 -23.23
C GLY A 122 1.09 -5.32 -23.35
N SER A 123 1.76 -5.14 -22.21
CA SER A 123 3.19 -4.85 -22.18
C SER A 123 4.01 -6.11 -22.44
N THR A 124 4.93 -6.08 -23.39
CA THR A 124 5.89 -7.15 -23.69
C THR A 124 7.23 -6.98 -22.96
N ARG A 125 7.17 -6.47 -21.73
CA ARG A 125 8.40 -6.28 -20.93
C ARG A 125 8.91 -7.64 -20.47
N ARG A 126 10.22 -7.74 -20.23
CA ARG A 126 10.91 -8.96 -19.81
C ARG A 126 10.21 -9.73 -18.67
N SER A 127 9.70 -9.01 -17.66
CA SER A 127 8.95 -9.63 -16.55
C SER A 127 7.62 -10.28 -16.92
N VAL A 128 7.04 -9.93 -18.07
CA VAL A 128 5.81 -10.50 -18.62
C VAL A 128 6.17 -11.67 -19.54
N THR A 129 7.17 -11.48 -20.40
CA THR A 129 7.58 -12.46 -21.41
C THR A 129 8.32 -13.66 -20.85
N GLU A 130 9.17 -13.47 -19.82
CA GLU A 130 9.87 -14.58 -19.17
C GLU A 130 8.91 -15.53 -18.45
N GLN A 131 7.71 -15.07 -18.11
CA GLN A 131 6.66 -15.86 -17.46
C GLN A 131 5.61 -16.34 -18.48
N GLY A 132 5.76 -16.04 -19.77
CA GLY A 132 4.82 -16.44 -20.81
C GLY A 132 3.42 -15.80 -20.71
N LEU A 133 3.27 -14.72 -19.96
CA LEU A 133 1.98 -14.09 -19.69
C LEU A 133 1.31 -13.51 -20.95
N GLU A 134 2.09 -13.20 -21.98
CA GLU A 134 1.64 -12.76 -23.29
C GLU A 134 0.93 -13.84 -24.10
N LEU A 135 1.16 -15.11 -23.76
CA LEU A 135 0.54 -16.27 -24.43
C LEU A 135 -0.80 -16.66 -23.80
N ILE A 136 -1.11 -16.10 -22.62
CA ILE A 136 -2.31 -16.42 -21.85
C ILE A 136 -3.48 -15.55 -22.32
N ASP A 137 -4.63 -16.18 -22.56
CA ASP A 137 -5.86 -15.48 -22.99
C ASP A 137 -6.31 -14.45 -21.94
N GLY A 138 -6.40 -13.20 -22.37
CA GLY A 138 -6.64 -12.02 -21.53
C GLY A 138 -5.48 -11.02 -21.50
N HIS A 139 -4.31 -11.37 -22.03
CA HIS A 139 -3.22 -10.42 -22.24
C HIS A 139 -3.65 -9.25 -23.13
N GLY A 140 -3.30 -8.02 -22.75
CA GLY A 140 -3.61 -6.84 -23.55
C GLY A 140 -5.08 -6.44 -23.63
N ALA A 141 -5.96 -7.08 -22.85
CA ALA A 141 -7.40 -6.78 -22.83
C ALA A 141 -7.72 -5.31 -22.52
N PHE A 142 -6.81 -4.59 -21.85
CA PHE A 142 -6.93 -3.17 -21.54
C PHE A 142 -5.87 -2.31 -22.24
N SER A 143 -5.36 -2.73 -23.39
CA SER A 143 -4.37 -1.99 -24.19
C SER A 143 -4.84 -0.59 -24.63
N ALA A 144 -6.15 -0.40 -24.83
CA ALA A 144 -6.74 0.90 -25.14
C ALA A 144 -6.92 1.82 -23.91
N ARG A 145 -6.73 1.29 -22.68
CA ARG A 145 -6.86 2.06 -21.44
C ARG A 145 -5.51 2.64 -21.02
N SER A 146 -5.54 3.73 -20.26
CA SER A 146 -4.31 4.31 -19.73
C SER A 146 -3.67 3.40 -18.66
N ARG A 147 -2.34 3.38 -18.58
CA ARG A 147 -1.62 2.62 -17.53
C ARG A 147 -2.07 2.95 -16.09
N PRO A 148 -2.34 4.22 -15.73
CA PRO A 148 -2.92 4.55 -14.43
C PRO A 148 -4.30 3.92 -14.22
N ALA A 149 -5.18 3.92 -15.22
CA ALA A 149 -6.51 3.32 -15.11
C ALA A 149 -6.44 1.81 -14.84
N VAL A 150 -5.54 1.09 -15.54
CA VAL A 150 -5.34 -0.35 -15.30
C VAL A 150 -4.78 -0.62 -13.90
N ARG A 151 -3.91 0.25 -13.36
CA ARG A 151 -3.45 0.11 -11.96
C ARG A 151 -4.56 0.38 -10.95
N ASN A 152 -5.38 1.40 -11.18
CA ASN A 152 -6.52 1.71 -10.33
C ASN A 152 -7.57 0.59 -10.36
N MET A 153 -7.71 -0.11 -11.49
CA MET A 153 -8.55 -1.30 -11.59
C MET A 153 -8.09 -2.41 -10.64
N ILE A 154 -6.78 -2.67 -10.53
CA ILE A 154 -6.29 -3.68 -9.57
C ILE A 154 -6.65 -3.30 -8.14
N GLY A 155 -6.51 -2.02 -7.76
CA GLY A 155 -6.98 -1.55 -6.46
C GLY A 155 -8.49 -1.67 -6.28
N THR A 156 -9.26 -1.53 -7.36
CA THR A 156 -10.71 -1.77 -7.33
C THR A 156 -11.04 -3.24 -7.09
N LEU A 157 -10.34 -4.16 -7.76
CA LEU A 157 -10.49 -5.62 -7.56
C LEU A 157 -10.19 -6.03 -6.12
N GLU A 158 -9.17 -5.44 -5.50
CA GLU A 158 -8.83 -5.68 -4.09
C GLU A 158 -9.90 -5.10 -3.16
N ALA A 159 -10.36 -3.87 -3.41
CA ALA A 159 -11.39 -3.22 -2.60
C ALA A 159 -12.74 -3.97 -2.59
N ILE A 160 -13.09 -4.63 -3.70
CA ILE A 160 -14.29 -5.47 -3.80
C ILE A 160 -14.04 -6.93 -3.39
N GLN A 161 -12.86 -7.24 -2.83
CA GLN A 161 -12.47 -8.58 -2.37
C GLN A 161 -12.48 -9.65 -3.48
N ALA A 162 -12.32 -9.23 -4.75
CA ALA A 162 -12.12 -10.14 -5.86
C ALA A 162 -10.70 -10.70 -5.84
N ILE A 163 -9.71 -9.93 -5.38
CA ILE A 163 -8.32 -10.38 -5.26
C ILE A 163 -7.76 -10.05 -3.88
N ASP A 164 -6.69 -10.74 -3.51
CA ASP A 164 -5.83 -10.40 -2.38
C ASP A 164 -4.40 -10.13 -2.88
N THR A 165 -3.76 -9.07 -2.37
CA THR A 165 -2.36 -8.75 -2.66
C THR A 165 -1.45 -8.71 -1.44
N GLY A 166 -1.96 -9.11 -0.26
CA GLY A 166 -1.25 -9.09 1.03
C GLY A 166 0.00 -9.97 1.07
N THR A 167 0.05 -11.02 0.25
CA THR A 167 1.23 -11.90 0.11
C THR A 167 2.30 -11.32 -0.83
N GLY A 168 2.00 -10.22 -1.51
CA GLY A 168 2.84 -9.61 -2.55
C GLY A 168 2.61 -10.20 -3.96
N LEU A 169 1.79 -11.24 -4.06
CA LEU A 169 1.27 -11.81 -5.30
C LEU A 169 -0.24 -11.59 -5.39
N VAL A 170 -0.78 -11.58 -6.61
CA VAL A 170 -2.22 -11.51 -6.83
C VAL A 170 -2.81 -12.90 -6.68
N GLU A 171 -3.59 -13.07 -5.63
CA GLU A 171 -4.32 -14.29 -5.30
C GLU A 171 -5.83 -14.05 -5.38
N PRO A 172 -6.64 -15.10 -5.56
CA PRO A 172 -8.10 -14.96 -5.60
C PRO A 172 -8.60 -14.55 -4.21
N GLY A 173 -9.41 -13.50 -4.17
CA GLY A 173 -10.05 -13.07 -2.94
C GLY A 173 -11.31 -13.89 -2.63
N PRO A 174 -11.92 -13.69 -1.45
CA PRO A 174 -13.12 -14.43 -1.03
C PRO A 174 -14.32 -14.30 -1.97
N LEU A 175 -14.41 -13.22 -2.75
CA LEU A 175 -15.51 -12.97 -3.68
C LEU A 175 -15.13 -13.22 -5.15
N PHE A 176 -13.95 -13.79 -5.43
CA PHE A 176 -13.42 -13.96 -6.80
C PHE A 176 -14.39 -14.72 -7.73
N ASP A 177 -14.96 -15.83 -7.27
CA ASP A 177 -15.83 -16.69 -8.08
C ASP A 177 -17.10 -15.99 -8.58
N ILE A 178 -17.60 -15.00 -7.83
CA ILE A 178 -18.78 -14.20 -8.21
C ILE A 178 -18.49 -13.41 -9.50
N TYR A 179 -17.24 -13.00 -9.69
CA TYR A 179 -16.81 -12.19 -10.83
C TYR A 179 -16.31 -13.01 -12.01
N LEU A 180 -15.99 -14.28 -11.83
CA LEU A 180 -15.68 -15.20 -12.93
C LEU A 180 -16.92 -15.50 -13.79
N GLY A 181 -18.11 -15.42 -13.20
CA GLY A 181 -19.35 -15.84 -13.84
C GLY A 181 -19.43 -17.36 -13.87
N GLY A 182 -20.30 -17.93 -13.03
CA GLY A 182 -20.51 -19.37 -13.03
C GLY A 182 -21.23 -19.82 -14.30
N ASP A 183 -20.52 -20.44 -15.22
CA ASP A 183 -21.09 -21.53 -16.01
C ASP A 183 -21.11 -22.77 -15.10
N ARG A 184 -22.28 -23.02 -14.52
CA ARG A 184 -22.69 -24.34 -14.05
C ARG A 184 -23.52 -24.99 -15.14
#